data_AF-A0AAV5QFK3-F1
#
_entry.id   AF-A0AAV5QFK3-F1
#
_cell.length_a   1.000
_cell.length_b   1.000
_cell.length_c   1.000
_cell.angle_alpha   90.00
_cell.angle_beta   90.00
_cell.angle_gamma   90.00
#
_symmetry.space_group_name_H-M   'P 1'
#
loop_
_entity.id
_entity.type
_entity.pdbx_description
1 polymer ?
#
loop_
_entity_poly.entity_id
_entity_poly.type
_entity_poly.pdbx_seq_one_letter_code
_entity_poly.pdbx_strand_id
1 'polypeptide(L)'
;MASNESKELQATFAKLKYLQQRLNEIKPIDNPGHHHHLIERFGISRSSQLSDQSRVHKPQNINNNETLDLFRSISRRRRRTTDNLGTAASSVSAIDISDRTVEHQYDFPITEGLNDQEYSKKATIETVTATDAKNIGSSPVTCTKTATYLPYDKEFMLSLISTYSSPLNWNLGSDISNSSKLNPLTCSLNGWKCQVNNLLCCVSCHATVLIRFPKDETTTEQEFLDDITGKYLDCIHSKHLDNCPWRLNPSKRSLSYDISSVNDSYELKKFAKRVVGLASMMESCKGLKTILYQLVAGSNDKFGTNINAVKQWCRLKNIAETNGELDSVIKLALTGWYVKFNSRQNVILQCDCCGSESIIPKDGSAQNDYLFDFIDDHNFHWCCYVQKESGRYSFETLLDFVQVDINDQKTTFQDVGKSLKQLISSVGSV
;
A
#
# COMPACT_ATOMS: atom_id res chain seq x y z
N MET A 1 41.34 12.08 -28.95
CA MET A 1 39.98 12.33 -28.42
C MET A 1 38.89 12.15 -29.48
N ALA A 2 39.11 12.53 -30.76
CA ALA A 2 38.13 12.35 -31.84
C ALA A 2 37.67 10.90 -32.16
N SER A 3 38.36 9.86 -31.69
CA SER A 3 37.99 8.46 -31.97
C SER A 3 36.92 7.89 -31.03
N ASN A 4 36.72 8.48 -29.84
CA ASN A 4 35.70 8.02 -28.90
C ASN A 4 34.33 8.64 -29.19
N GLU A 5 34.28 9.93 -29.54
CA GLU A 5 33.05 10.60 -29.95
C GLU A 5 32.43 9.95 -31.20
N SER A 6 33.26 9.51 -32.14
CA SER A 6 32.81 8.80 -33.35
C SER A 6 32.14 7.45 -33.04
N LYS A 7 32.64 6.71 -32.04
CA LYS A 7 32.05 5.43 -31.61
C LYS A 7 30.72 5.63 -30.88
N GLU A 8 30.62 6.68 -30.08
CA GLU A 8 29.39 7.02 -29.34
C GLU A 8 28.28 7.50 -30.29
N LEU A 9 28.64 8.26 -31.33
CA LEU A 9 27.73 8.66 -32.39
C LEU A 9 27.21 7.45 -33.17
N GLN A 10 28.10 6.51 -33.54
CA GLN A 10 27.71 5.28 -34.24
C GLN A 10 26.78 4.38 -33.42
N ALA A 11 27.03 4.26 -32.12
CA ALA A 11 26.15 3.51 -31.22
C ALA A 11 24.76 4.16 -31.11
N THR A 12 24.71 5.49 -31.07
CA THR A 12 23.45 6.24 -31.03
C THR A 12 22.64 6.07 -32.32
N PHE A 13 23.29 6.12 -33.48
CA PHE A 13 22.65 5.86 -34.77
C PHE A 13 22.11 4.43 -34.91
N ALA A 14 22.84 3.44 -34.41
CA ALA A 14 22.37 2.05 -34.40
C ALA A 14 21.11 1.88 -33.53
N LYS A 15 21.08 2.53 -32.36
CA LYS A 15 19.93 2.50 -31.45
C LYS A 15 18.69 3.16 -32.06
N LEU A 16 18.85 4.29 -32.74
CA LEU A 16 17.75 4.98 -33.44
C LEU A 16 17.17 4.14 -34.59
N LYS A 17 18.02 3.49 -35.40
CA LYS A 17 17.56 2.58 -36.45
C LYS A 17 16.73 1.41 -35.91
N TYR A 18 17.16 0.83 -34.79
CA TYR A 18 16.43 -0.26 -34.14
C TYR A 18 15.04 0.18 -33.64
N LEU A 19 14.94 1.36 -33.02
CA LEU A 19 13.66 1.90 -32.55
C LEU A 19 12.71 2.22 -33.71
N GLN A 20 13.24 2.80 -34.80
CA GLN A 20 12.47 3.06 -36.03
C GLN A 20 11.89 1.76 -36.61
N GLN A 21 12.68 0.68 -36.63
CA GLN A 21 12.22 -0.63 -37.10
C GLN A 21 11.09 -1.16 -36.23
N ARG A 22 11.21 -1.09 -34.90
CA ARG A 22 10.17 -1.52 -33.95
C ARG A 22 8.88 -0.72 -34.10
N LEU A 23 8.98 0.58 -34.36
CA LEU A 23 7.81 1.44 -34.58
C LEU A 23 7.05 1.01 -35.86
N ASN A 24 7.76 0.62 -36.90
CA ASN A 24 7.18 0.17 -38.17
C ASN A 24 6.57 -1.25 -38.08
N GLU A 25 6.96 -2.06 -37.10
CA GLU A 25 6.40 -3.39 -36.84
C GLU A 25 5.05 -3.33 -36.11
N ILE A 26 4.71 -2.19 -35.51
CA ILE A 26 3.39 -1.96 -34.89
C ILE A 26 2.39 -1.67 -36.00
N LYS A 27 1.66 -2.71 -36.44
CA LYS A 27 0.55 -2.54 -37.38
C LYS A 27 -0.56 -1.72 -36.71
N PRO A 28 -1.18 -0.75 -37.41
CA PRO A 28 -2.36 -0.06 -36.90
C PRO A 28 -3.47 -1.09 -36.65
N ILE A 29 -4.04 -1.06 -35.44
CA ILE A 29 -5.20 -1.87 -35.08
C ILE A 29 -6.42 -1.19 -35.70
N ASP A 30 -6.70 -1.54 -36.95
CA ASP A 30 -7.98 -1.20 -37.59
C ASP A 30 -9.03 -2.23 -37.15
N ASN A 31 -9.66 -1.98 -36.00
CA ASN A 31 -10.90 -2.70 -35.67
C ASN A 31 -11.89 -1.83 -34.86
N PRO A 32 -12.79 -1.09 -35.52
CA PRO A 32 -13.77 -0.22 -34.85
C PRO A 32 -14.96 -0.97 -34.22
N GLY A 33 -14.87 -2.29 -34.00
CA GLY A 33 -16.04 -3.14 -33.71
C GLY A 33 -16.18 -3.72 -32.29
N HIS A 34 -15.38 -3.33 -31.29
CA HIS A 34 -15.32 -4.09 -30.01
C HIS A 34 -15.58 -3.31 -28.71
N HIS A 35 -16.18 -2.12 -28.78
CA HIS A 35 -16.49 -1.35 -27.57
C HIS A 35 -17.85 -1.64 -26.91
N HIS A 36 -18.71 -2.52 -27.46
CA HIS A 36 -20.06 -2.69 -26.91
C HIS A 36 -20.31 -3.90 -26.00
N HIS A 37 -19.33 -4.79 -25.77
CA HIS A 37 -19.58 -6.05 -25.03
C HIS A 37 -19.03 -6.12 -23.59
N LEU A 38 -18.45 -5.05 -23.05
CA LEU A 38 -17.85 -5.07 -21.70
C LEU A 38 -18.71 -4.49 -20.58
N ILE A 39 -19.91 -3.97 -20.87
CA ILE A 39 -20.79 -3.37 -19.84
C ILE A 39 -21.82 -4.35 -19.25
N GLU A 40 -22.07 -5.52 -19.86
CA GLU A 40 -23.11 -6.46 -19.37
C GLU A 40 -22.64 -7.54 -18.37
N ARG A 41 -21.37 -7.55 -17.93
CA ARG A 41 -20.84 -8.65 -17.11
C ARG A 41 -20.67 -8.38 -15.60
N PHE A 42 -21.07 -7.22 -15.11
CA PHE A 42 -21.19 -6.95 -13.67
C PHE A 42 -22.65 -6.72 -13.31
N GLY A 43 -23.35 -7.81 -13.04
CA GLY A 43 -24.75 -7.81 -12.65
C GLY A 43 -24.97 -7.12 -11.30
N ILE A 44 -25.42 -5.87 -11.34
CA ILE A 44 -26.33 -5.28 -10.36
C ILE A 44 -27.34 -4.42 -11.14
N SER A 45 -28.43 -5.04 -11.59
CA SER A 45 -29.65 -4.34 -11.97
C SER A 45 -30.81 -4.92 -11.17
N ARG A 46 -31.26 -4.17 -10.16
CA ARG A 46 -32.62 -4.27 -9.64
C ARG A 46 -33.53 -3.59 -10.66
N SER A 47 -34.29 -4.37 -11.43
CA SER A 47 -35.49 -3.87 -12.10
C SER A 47 -36.71 -4.56 -11.50
N SER A 48 -37.62 -3.71 -11.04
CA SER A 48 -38.95 -4.03 -10.54
C SER A 48 -39.82 -4.66 -11.63
N GLN A 49 -40.40 -5.82 -11.36
CA GLN A 49 -41.51 -6.38 -12.12
C GLN A 49 -42.84 -5.84 -11.60
N LEU A 50 -43.69 -5.39 -12.53
CA LEU A 50 -45.15 -5.54 -12.45
C LEU A 50 -45.68 -5.71 -13.87
N SER A 51 -46.09 -6.92 -14.22
CA SER A 51 -47.37 -7.17 -14.89
C SER A 51 -47.57 -8.67 -15.13
N ASP A 52 -48.75 -9.12 -14.70
CA ASP A 52 -49.38 -10.42 -14.94
C ASP A 52 -49.30 -10.90 -16.40
N GLN A 53 -49.17 -12.22 -16.59
CA GLN A 53 -50.28 -13.03 -17.10
C GLN A 53 -49.96 -14.54 -17.11
N SER A 54 -50.99 -15.26 -16.68
CA SER A 54 -51.20 -16.70 -16.60
C SER A 54 -51.18 -17.45 -17.95
N ARG A 55 -50.61 -18.67 -17.98
CA ARG A 55 -51.32 -19.87 -18.50
C ARG A 55 -50.63 -21.21 -18.23
N VAL A 56 -51.49 -22.11 -17.75
CA VAL A 56 -51.51 -23.59 -17.69
C VAL A 56 -50.68 -24.32 -18.77
N HIS A 57 -49.80 -25.24 -18.33
CA HIS A 57 -49.77 -26.67 -18.72
C HIS A 57 -48.68 -27.45 -17.95
N LYS A 58 -49.07 -28.63 -17.43
CA LYS A 58 -48.24 -29.77 -16.98
C LYS A 58 -48.76 -31.00 -17.74
N PRO A 59 -48.10 -32.17 -17.73
CA PRO A 59 -46.68 -32.46 -17.49
C PRO A 59 -46.08 -33.48 -18.49
N GLN A 60 -44.75 -33.57 -18.61
CA GLN A 60 -44.08 -34.83 -18.97
C GLN A 60 -42.81 -35.06 -18.13
N ASN A 61 -43.00 -35.93 -17.15
CA ASN A 61 -42.16 -37.04 -16.71
C ASN A 61 -40.81 -37.25 -17.43
N ILE A 62 -39.69 -36.96 -16.77
CA ILE A 62 -38.40 -37.63 -16.99
C ILE A 62 -37.72 -37.84 -15.62
N ASN A 63 -37.50 -39.11 -15.30
CA ASN A 63 -36.62 -39.64 -14.26
C ASN A 63 -35.21 -39.05 -14.38
N ASN A 64 -34.59 -38.71 -13.26
CA ASN A 64 -33.21 -39.11 -12.96
C ASN A 64 -32.95 -38.95 -11.46
N ASN A 65 -32.81 -40.10 -10.81
CA ASN A 65 -32.16 -40.26 -9.53
C ASN A 65 -30.63 -40.08 -9.70
N GLU A 66 -29.98 -39.87 -8.57
CA GLU A 66 -28.54 -39.96 -8.28
C GLU A 66 -27.85 -38.62 -7.98
N THR A 67 -27.40 -38.57 -6.72
CA THR A 67 -26.19 -37.92 -6.19
C THR A 67 -26.43 -36.76 -5.21
N LEU A 68 -27.04 -37.07 -4.06
CA LEU A 68 -26.94 -36.27 -2.83
C LEU A 68 -26.85 -37.22 -1.64
N ASP A 69 -25.66 -37.80 -1.41
CA ASP A 69 -25.34 -38.47 -0.14
C ASP A 69 -23.82 -38.67 0.01
N LEU A 70 -23.09 -37.59 0.27
CA LEU A 70 -21.74 -37.69 0.84
C LEU A 70 -21.28 -36.32 1.36
N PHE A 71 -21.69 -35.92 2.58
CA PHE A 71 -20.92 -35.03 3.48
C PHE A 71 -21.68 -34.78 4.81
N ARG A 72 -22.03 -35.85 5.54
CA ARG A 72 -22.34 -35.79 6.98
C ARG A 72 -21.87 -37.05 7.69
N SER A 73 -20.56 -37.27 7.78
CA SER A 73 -20.00 -38.13 8.81
C SER A 73 -18.52 -37.83 8.98
N ILE A 74 -18.16 -37.28 10.14
CA ILE A 74 -16.92 -37.44 10.92
C ILE A 74 -16.88 -36.24 11.87
N SER A 75 -17.45 -36.40 13.05
CA SER A 75 -17.13 -35.63 14.26
C SER A 75 -17.89 -36.17 15.48
N ARG A 76 -17.74 -37.46 15.82
CA ARG A 76 -17.99 -37.95 17.19
C ARG A 76 -17.10 -39.15 17.52
N ARG A 77 -16.61 -39.13 18.77
CA ARG A 77 -15.99 -40.19 19.59
C ARG A 77 -14.48 -40.45 19.45
N ARG A 78 -13.73 -39.86 20.39
CA ARG A 78 -13.20 -40.62 21.54
C ARG A 78 -12.92 -39.68 22.74
N ARG A 79 -13.63 -39.92 23.84
CA ARG A 79 -13.25 -39.55 25.22
C ARG A 79 -13.15 -40.84 26.03
N ARG A 80 -12.14 -40.90 26.89
CA ARG A 80 -11.98 -41.54 28.24
C ARG A 80 -10.46 -41.59 28.46
N THR A 81 -9.85 -41.18 29.59
CA THR A 81 -10.31 -41.00 30.98
C THR A 81 -9.20 -40.27 31.77
N THR A 82 -9.59 -39.39 32.70
CA THR A 82 -9.07 -39.06 34.07
C THR A 82 -7.55 -38.81 34.26
N ASP A 83 -7.05 -37.77 34.94
CA ASP A 83 -7.37 -37.30 36.29
C ASP A 83 -7.05 -35.80 36.55
N ASN A 84 -7.89 -35.23 37.43
CA ASN A 84 -7.79 -34.11 38.39
C ASN A 84 -6.53 -33.21 38.49
N LEU A 85 -6.76 -31.88 38.47
CA LEU A 85 -6.60 -30.97 39.64
C LEU A 85 -6.84 -29.49 39.25
N GLY A 86 -7.61 -28.75 40.06
CA GLY A 86 -7.33 -27.33 40.33
C GLY A 86 -8.16 -26.25 39.63
N THR A 87 -9.39 -26.07 40.11
CA THR A 87 -10.18 -24.83 40.27
C THR A 87 -9.49 -23.47 40.01
N ALA A 88 -10.09 -22.63 39.15
CA ALA A 88 -10.54 -21.26 39.46
C ALA A 88 -11.36 -20.69 38.28
N ALA A 89 -12.64 -20.43 38.52
CA ALA A 89 -13.57 -19.84 37.57
C ALA A 89 -13.55 -18.31 37.66
N SER A 90 -13.59 -17.62 36.53
CA SER A 90 -14.08 -16.25 36.43
C SER A 90 -14.98 -16.14 35.21
N SER A 91 -16.27 -15.95 35.50
CA SER A 91 -17.37 -15.76 34.57
C SER A 91 -17.34 -14.36 33.97
N VAL A 92 -17.29 -14.26 32.64
CA VAL A 92 -17.64 -13.05 31.90
C VAL A 92 -18.86 -13.36 31.04
N SER A 93 -19.94 -12.62 31.30
CA SER A 93 -21.22 -12.68 30.61
C SER A 93 -21.09 -12.23 29.16
N ALA A 94 -21.60 -13.06 28.25
CA ALA A 94 -21.79 -12.72 26.84
C ALA A 94 -22.92 -11.69 26.71
N ILE A 95 -22.64 -10.56 26.04
CA ILE A 95 -23.66 -9.62 25.56
C ILE A 95 -23.88 -9.95 24.07
N ASP A 96 -25.11 -10.34 23.79
CA ASP A 96 -25.64 -10.63 22.47
C ASP A 96 -26.03 -9.30 21.79
N ILE A 97 -25.41 -8.98 20.66
CA ILE A 97 -25.78 -7.82 19.83
C ILE A 97 -26.15 -8.36 18.46
N SER A 98 -27.45 -8.38 18.19
CA SER A 98 -28.02 -8.63 16.86
C SER A 98 -28.02 -7.33 16.06
N ASP A 99 -27.26 -7.30 14.98
CA ASP A 99 -27.20 -6.20 14.02
C ASP A 99 -28.49 -6.13 13.19
N ARG A 100 -29.22 -5.02 13.33
CA ARG A 100 -30.26 -4.58 12.39
C ARG A 100 -29.66 -3.54 11.46
N THR A 101 -29.53 -3.87 10.18
CA THR A 101 -29.24 -2.92 9.12
C THR A 101 -30.49 -2.07 8.82
N VAL A 102 -30.37 -0.76 9.01
CA VAL A 102 -31.35 0.24 8.52
C VAL A 102 -30.64 1.08 7.46
N GLU A 103 -31.06 0.94 6.20
CA GLU A 103 -30.67 1.84 5.11
C GLU A 103 -31.36 3.20 5.34
N HIS A 104 -30.58 4.24 5.63
CA HIS A 104 -31.06 5.62 5.62
C HIS A 104 -30.66 6.30 4.31
N GLN A 105 -31.65 6.54 3.46
CA GLN A 105 -31.58 7.37 2.27
C GLN A 105 -31.57 8.85 2.71
N TYR A 106 -30.55 9.60 2.31
CA TYR A 106 -30.40 11.02 2.63
C TYR A 106 -30.74 11.87 1.41
N ASP A 107 -31.81 12.65 1.50
CA ASP A 107 -32.13 13.74 0.57
C ASP A 107 -31.53 15.05 1.09
N PHE A 108 -30.77 15.75 0.25
CA PHE A 108 -30.26 17.09 0.53
C PHE A 108 -31.30 18.15 0.09
N PRO A 109 -31.43 19.28 0.82
CA PRO A 109 -32.31 20.35 0.40
C PRO A 109 -31.74 21.07 -0.83
N ILE A 110 -32.56 21.14 -1.88
CA ILE A 110 -32.33 21.96 -3.07
C ILE A 110 -32.52 23.43 -2.65
N THR A 111 -31.46 24.23 -2.72
CA THR A 111 -31.57 25.69 -2.65
C THR A 111 -31.80 26.25 -4.06
N GLU A 112 -33.02 26.70 -4.33
CA GLU A 112 -33.36 27.46 -5.54
C GLU A 112 -32.86 28.91 -5.44
N GLY A 113 -32.30 29.39 -6.56
CA GLY A 113 -32.46 30.78 -6.99
C GLY A 113 -31.35 31.76 -6.64
N LEU A 114 -30.26 31.78 -7.43
CA LEU A 114 -29.48 33.00 -7.67
C LEU A 114 -29.05 33.07 -9.15
N ASN A 115 -29.31 34.22 -9.76
CA ASN A 115 -29.24 34.53 -11.19
C ASN A 115 -27.86 34.29 -11.84
N ASP A 116 -27.92 33.73 -13.05
CA ASP A 116 -26.82 33.58 -14.00
C ASP A 116 -26.47 34.91 -14.70
N GLN A 117 -25.32 35.52 -14.36
CA GLN A 117 -24.47 36.30 -15.29
C GLN A 117 -23.26 36.93 -14.57
N GLU A 118 -22.39 36.11 -13.96
CA GLU A 118 -20.94 36.40 -13.78
C GLU A 118 -20.27 35.20 -13.07
N TYR A 119 -20.20 34.05 -13.75
CA TYR A 119 -19.38 32.93 -13.30
C TYR A 119 -17.90 33.24 -13.57
N SER A 120 -17.32 34.06 -12.68
CA SER A 120 -15.88 34.12 -12.49
C SER A 120 -15.45 32.80 -11.86
N LYS A 121 -14.48 32.11 -12.48
CA LYS A 121 -13.84 30.84 -12.06
C LYS A 121 -13.22 30.95 -10.65
N LYS A 122 -14.03 31.03 -9.60
CA LYS A 122 -13.57 31.05 -8.21
C LYS A 122 -13.70 29.64 -7.64
N ALA A 123 -12.55 28.99 -7.46
CA ALA A 123 -12.47 27.87 -6.52
C ALA A 123 -12.88 28.39 -5.14
N THR A 124 -14.06 27.97 -4.65
CA THR A 124 -14.55 28.38 -3.34
C THR A 124 -13.97 27.46 -2.28
N ILE A 125 -13.05 28.00 -1.48
CA ILE A 125 -12.55 27.33 -0.28
C ILE A 125 -13.58 27.56 0.81
N GLU A 126 -14.49 26.60 0.99
CA GLU A 126 -15.44 26.63 2.10
C GLU A 126 -14.70 26.30 3.40
N THR A 127 -14.42 27.35 4.17
CA THR A 127 -13.98 27.17 5.56
C THR A 127 -15.22 26.97 6.41
N VAL A 128 -15.58 25.71 6.69
CA VAL A 128 -16.63 25.42 7.67
C VAL A 128 -16.02 25.66 9.04
N THR A 129 -16.35 26.80 9.65
CA THR A 129 -15.97 27.06 11.04
C THR A 129 -16.82 26.19 11.97
N ALA A 130 -16.29 25.80 13.13
CA ALA A 130 -17.00 24.90 14.07
C ALA A 130 -18.38 25.45 14.51
N THR A 131 -18.63 26.75 14.33
CA THR A 131 -19.92 27.40 14.60
C THR A 131 -20.98 27.13 13.53
N ASP A 132 -20.60 26.86 12.27
CA ASP A 132 -21.53 26.63 11.14
C ASP A 132 -21.85 25.14 10.91
N ALA A 133 -21.12 24.23 11.55
CA ALA A 133 -21.36 22.79 11.48
C ALA A 133 -22.64 22.32 12.20
N LYS A 134 -23.41 23.23 12.81
CA LYS A 134 -24.65 22.90 13.56
C LYS A 134 -25.80 22.35 12.72
N ASN A 135 -25.76 22.48 11.39
CA ASN A 135 -26.81 21.99 10.49
C ASN A 135 -26.44 20.74 9.69
N ILE A 136 -25.28 20.12 9.95
CA ILE A 136 -24.94 18.82 9.38
C ILE A 136 -25.30 17.78 10.44
N GLY A 137 -26.45 17.12 10.27
CA GLY A 137 -27.06 16.16 11.21
C GLY A 137 -26.16 14.98 11.59
N SER A 138 -25.18 15.25 12.43
CA SER A 138 -24.24 14.30 12.99
C SER A 138 -24.44 14.28 14.49
N SER A 139 -24.76 13.11 15.05
CA SER A 139 -24.63 12.86 16.48
C SER A 139 -23.29 13.44 16.96
N PRO A 140 -23.26 14.18 18.09
CA PRO A 140 -22.02 14.79 18.57
C PRO A 140 -21.04 13.66 18.88
N VAL A 141 -20.11 13.41 17.96
CA VAL A 141 -18.94 12.59 18.21
C VAL A 141 -18.06 13.42 19.13
N THR A 142 -18.34 13.35 20.44
CA THR A 142 -17.53 13.96 21.48
C THR A 142 -16.16 13.32 21.44
N CYS A 143 -15.21 13.98 20.79
CA CYS A 143 -13.80 13.58 20.77
C CYS A 143 -13.16 14.04 22.09
N THR A 144 -13.40 13.32 23.18
CA THR A 144 -12.88 13.63 24.53
C THR A 144 -11.42 13.21 24.75
N LYS A 145 -10.60 13.15 23.69
CA LYS A 145 -9.21 12.70 23.80
C LYS A 145 -8.27 13.89 23.87
N THR A 146 -7.40 13.88 24.87
CA THR A 146 -6.26 14.78 25.03
C THR A 146 -5.57 15.06 23.70
N ALA A 147 -5.34 16.34 23.39
CA ALA A 147 -4.68 16.76 22.16
C ALA A 147 -3.34 16.02 21.97
N THR A 148 -3.33 15.04 21.06
CA THR A 148 -2.14 14.25 20.74
C THR A 148 -1.38 14.95 19.62
N TYR A 149 -0.43 15.79 19.99
CA TYR A 149 0.61 16.26 19.07
C TYR A 149 1.81 15.31 19.18
N LEU A 150 1.86 14.35 18.26
CA LEU A 150 2.92 13.35 18.18
C LEU A 150 3.53 13.34 16.77
N PRO A 151 4.22 14.43 16.37
CA PRO A 151 4.74 14.57 15.00
C PRO A 151 5.84 13.55 14.68
N TYR A 152 6.47 12.97 15.70
CA TYR A 152 7.56 11.99 15.55
C TYR A 152 7.08 10.53 15.68
N ASP A 153 5.80 10.31 15.99
CA ASP A 153 5.26 8.96 16.15
C ASP A 153 4.79 8.42 14.79
N LYS A 154 5.55 7.47 14.27
CA LYS A 154 5.25 6.79 12.99
C LYS A 154 3.91 6.07 13.01
N GLU A 155 3.59 5.34 14.09
CA GLU A 155 2.34 4.59 14.16
C GLU A 155 1.14 5.53 14.20
N PHE A 156 1.27 6.65 14.94
CA PHE A 156 0.28 7.71 14.94
C PHE A 156 0.09 8.29 13.52
N MET A 157 1.18 8.61 12.81
CA MET A 157 1.08 9.13 11.45
C MET A 157 0.44 8.14 10.47
N LEU A 158 0.83 6.86 10.52
CA LEU A 158 0.21 5.82 9.71
C LEU A 158 -1.29 5.70 10.01
N SER A 159 -1.68 5.87 11.28
CA SER A 159 -3.10 5.91 11.66
C SER A 159 -3.84 7.09 11.01
N LEU A 160 -3.20 8.26 10.86
CA LEU A 160 -3.79 9.40 10.15
C LEU A 160 -3.93 9.12 8.67
N ILE A 161 -2.88 8.60 8.03
CA ILE A 161 -2.91 8.31 6.59
C ILE A 161 -3.95 7.22 6.28
N SER A 162 -4.14 6.25 7.16
CA SER A 162 -5.15 5.20 6.99
C SER A 162 -6.59 5.75 6.90
N THR A 163 -6.85 6.95 7.44
CA THR A 163 -8.18 7.57 7.33
C THR A 163 -8.56 7.97 5.90
N TYR A 164 -7.58 8.08 5.01
CA TYR A 164 -7.75 8.42 3.59
C TYR A 164 -7.95 7.17 2.71
N SER A 165 -7.72 5.97 3.23
CA SER A 165 -7.75 4.73 2.42
C SER A 165 -9.15 4.35 1.94
N SER A 166 -10.21 4.87 2.56
CA SER A 166 -11.58 4.65 2.10
C SER A 166 -11.89 5.53 0.89
N PRO A 167 -12.37 4.96 -0.24
CA PRO A 167 -12.82 5.74 -1.40
C PRO A 167 -13.99 6.69 -1.09
N LEU A 168 -14.72 6.46 0.00
CA LEU A 168 -15.79 7.35 0.47
C LEU A 168 -15.24 8.56 1.24
N ASN A 169 -14.01 8.46 1.74
CA ASN A 169 -13.37 9.50 2.52
C ASN A 169 -12.53 10.40 1.61
N TRP A 170 -11.69 9.80 0.74
CA TRP A 170 -10.79 10.55 -0.13
C TRP A 170 -11.06 10.24 -1.60
N ASN A 171 -11.72 11.17 -2.28
CA ASN A 171 -12.04 11.10 -3.70
C ASN A 171 -11.93 12.49 -4.33
N LEU A 172 -10.75 12.80 -4.86
CA LEU A 172 -10.47 14.06 -5.56
C LEU A 172 -10.59 13.92 -7.10
N GLY A 173 -10.99 12.77 -7.62
CA GLY A 173 -10.91 12.45 -9.05
C GLY A 173 -9.51 11.99 -9.49
N SER A 174 -9.44 11.26 -10.61
CA SER A 174 -8.21 10.66 -11.14
C SER A 174 -7.13 11.70 -11.47
N ASP A 175 -7.53 12.83 -12.03
CA ASP A 175 -6.58 13.82 -12.57
C ASP A 175 -5.84 14.56 -11.45
N ILE A 176 -6.54 14.84 -10.35
CA ILE A 176 -5.98 15.47 -9.16
C ILE A 176 -5.23 14.48 -8.29
N SER A 177 -5.61 13.19 -8.30
CA SER A 177 -4.86 12.15 -7.58
C SER A 177 -3.40 12.04 -8.06
N ASN A 178 -3.12 12.48 -9.29
CA ASN A 178 -1.78 12.58 -9.86
C ASN A 178 -1.00 13.83 -9.41
N SER A 179 -1.67 14.81 -8.80
CA SER A 179 -0.99 15.98 -8.22
C SER A 179 -0.15 15.53 -7.04
N SER A 180 1.16 15.46 -7.26
CA SER A 180 2.15 15.03 -6.26
C SER A 180 2.14 15.86 -4.96
N LYS A 181 1.51 17.04 -4.97
CA LYS A 181 1.57 18.03 -3.91
C LYS A 181 0.49 17.83 -2.83
N LEU A 182 -0.78 17.66 -3.22
CA LEU A 182 -1.92 17.51 -2.30
C LEU A 182 -2.33 16.03 -2.20
N ASN A 183 -1.70 15.32 -1.29
CA ASN A 183 -1.93 13.90 -1.09
C ASN A 183 -2.18 13.60 0.42
N PRO A 184 -2.66 12.38 0.76
CA PRO A 184 -2.90 11.96 2.14
C PRO A 184 -1.71 12.17 3.09
N LEU A 185 -0.48 11.95 2.60
CA LEU A 185 0.72 12.19 3.40
C LEU A 185 0.88 13.67 3.74
N THR A 186 0.80 14.57 2.75
CA THR A 186 0.93 16.02 2.99
C THR A 186 -0.09 16.50 4.01
N CYS A 187 -1.33 16.02 3.92
CA CYS A 187 -2.37 16.37 4.90
C CYS A 187 -2.04 15.81 6.30
N SER A 188 -1.63 14.55 6.39
CA SER A 188 -1.29 13.88 7.66
C SER A 188 -0.06 14.48 8.34
N LEU A 189 0.95 14.91 7.58
CA LEU A 189 2.12 15.63 8.11
C LEU A 189 1.74 16.96 8.77
N ASN A 190 0.64 17.57 8.33
CA ASN A 190 0.07 18.77 8.94
C ASN A 190 -1.00 18.42 10.00
N GLY A 191 -1.06 17.17 10.47
CA GLY A 191 -1.98 16.76 11.55
C GLY A 191 -3.45 16.68 11.15
N TRP A 192 -3.74 16.58 9.86
CA TRP A 192 -5.10 16.38 9.36
C TRP A 192 -5.38 14.89 9.17
N LYS A 193 -6.56 14.46 9.61
CA LYS A 193 -7.15 13.17 9.23
C LYS A 193 -8.33 13.42 8.30
N CYS A 194 -8.59 12.48 7.41
CA CYS A 194 -9.78 12.49 6.57
C CYS A 194 -10.97 11.93 7.34
N GLN A 195 -12.10 12.63 7.27
CA GLN A 195 -13.40 12.10 7.62
C GLN A 195 -14.12 11.69 6.33
N VAL A 196 -15.41 11.96 6.18
CA VAL A 196 -16.19 11.62 4.99
C VAL A 196 -16.09 12.73 3.93
N ASN A 197 -16.14 12.37 2.64
CA ASN A 197 -16.25 13.33 1.52
C ASN A 197 -15.17 14.42 1.48
N ASN A 198 -13.90 14.06 1.63
CA ASN A 198 -12.74 14.96 1.61
C ASN A 198 -12.75 16.02 2.73
N LEU A 199 -13.54 15.81 3.80
CA LEU A 199 -13.53 16.67 4.98
C LEU A 199 -12.31 16.33 5.84
N LEU A 200 -11.36 17.25 5.92
CA LEU A 200 -10.21 17.14 6.79
C LEU A 200 -10.54 17.69 8.17
N CYS A 201 -10.10 16.99 9.21
CA CYS A 201 -10.21 17.43 10.60
C CYS A 201 -8.84 17.37 11.27
N CYS A 202 -8.41 18.46 11.90
CA CYS A 202 -7.17 18.46 12.66
C CYS A 202 -7.33 17.60 13.93
N VAL A 203 -6.34 16.75 14.19
CA VAL A 203 -6.37 15.84 15.35
C VAL A 203 -6.20 16.52 16.70
N SER A 204 -5.59 17.71 16.73
CA SER A 204 -5.31 18.44 17.98
C SER A 204 -6.27 19.60 18.21
N CYS A 205 -6.51 20.44 17.21
CA CYS A 205 -7.35 21.64 17.36
C CYS A 205 -8.77 21.47 16.80
N HIS A 206 -9.08 20.33 16.17
CA HIS A 206 -10.39 20.02 15.59
C HIS A 206 -10.91 21.00 14.53
N ALA A 207 -10.06 21.91 14.03
CA ALA A 207 -10.37 22.69 12.84
C ALA A 207 -10.75 21.77 11.67
N THR A 208 -11.63 22.23 10.79
CA THR A 208 -12.11 21.47 9.63
C THR A 208 -11.85 22.21 8.34
N VAL A 209 -11.46 21.46 7.29
CA VAL A 209 -11.25 21.98 5.93
C VAL A 209 -11.90 21.01 4.96
N LEU A 210 -12.80 21.51 4.12
CA LEU A 210 -13.41 20.70 3.07
C LEU A 210 -12.70 20.94 1.74
N ILE A 211 -12.20 19.86 1.13
CA ILE A 211 -11.53 19.93 -0.17
C ILE A 211 -12.54 19.57 -1.27
N ARG A 212 -12.83 20.53 -2.14
CA ARG A 212 -13.70 20.35 -3.32
C ARG A 212 -13.00 20.88 -4.57
N PHE A 213 -12.97 20.06 -5.61
CA PHE A 213 -12.54 20.52 -6.92
C PHE A 213 -13.78 20.77 -7.79
N PRO A 214 -13.77 21.83 -8.62
CA PRO A 214 -14.81 22.03 -9.62
C PRO A 214 -14.90 20.79 -10.51
N LYS A 215 -16.12 20.31 -10.76
CA LYS A 215 -16.37 19.15 -11.65
C LYS A 215 -16.47 19.56 -13.12
N ASP A 216 -16.28 20.84 -13.43
CA ASP A 216 -16.49 21.35 -14.78
C ASP A 216 -15.49 20.72 -15.76
N GLU A 217 -16.03 19.86 -16.63
CA GLU A 217 -15.31 19.01 -17.59
C GLU A 217 -14.42 19.78 -18.57
N THR A 218 -14.55 21.10 -18.62
CA THR A 218 -13.79 21.98 -19.52
C THR A 218 -12.51 22.54 -18.90
N THR A 219 -12.29 22.37 -17.59
CA THR A 219 -11.13 22.94 -16.90
C THR A 219 -10.04 21.89 -16.69
N THR A 220 -9.51 21.35 -17.79
CA THR A 220 -8.33 20.46 -17.80
C THR A 220 -7.01 21.23 -17.86
N GLU A 221 -7.05 22.55 -17.70
CA GLU A 221 -5.84 23.38 -17.61
C GLU A 221 -5.06 23.01 -16.34
N GLN A 222 -3.95 22.28 -16.51
CA GLN A 222 -3.06 21.86 -15.41
C GLN A 222 -2.68 23.03 -14.49
N GLU A 223 -2.51 24.23 -15.05
CA GLU A 223 -2.20 25.46 -14.30
C GLU A 223 -3.29 25.82 -13.28
N PHE A 224 -4.56 25.61 -13.64
CA PHE A 224 -5.68 25.84 -12.73
C PHE A 224 -5.71 24.81 -11.60
N LEU A 225 -5.48 23.54 -11.92
CA LEU A 225 -5.38 22.48 -10.90
C LEU A 225 -4.21 22.75 -9.94
N ASP A 226 -3.08 23.22 -10.45
CA ASP A 226 -1.92 23.59 -9.64
C ASP A 226 -2.19 24.80 -8.74
N ASP A 227 -2.89 25.83 -9.22
CA ASP A 227 -3.30 26.99 -8.42
C ASP A 227 -4.27 26.60 -7.29
N ILE A 228 -5.30 25.79 -7.59
CA ILE A 228 -6.24 25.27 -6.59
C ILE A 228 -5.50 24.40 -5.56
N THR A 229 -4.63 23.52 -6.04
CA THR A 229 -3.79 22.68 -5.17
C THR A 229 -2.95 23.53 -4.24
N GLY A 230 -2.33 24.60 -4.74
CA GLY A 230 -1.57 25.57 -3.95
C GLY A 230 -2.42 26.21 -2.85
N LYS A 231 -3.61 26.69 -3.20
CA LYS A 231 -4.56 27.26 -2.23
C LYS A 231 -4.98 26.28 -1.13
N TYR A 232 -5.21 25.02 -1.48
CA TYR A 232 -5.53 23.99 -0.48
C TYR A 232 -4.34 23.66 0.42
N LEU A 233 -3.12 23.65 -0.11
CA LEU A 233 -1.92 23.49 0.71
C LEU A 233 -1.75 24.63 1.71
N ASP A 234 -1.95 25.88 1.25
CA ASP A 234 -1.93 27.04 2.14
C ASP A 234 -3.01 26.93 3.22
N CYS A 235 -4.19 26.40 2.88
CA CYS A 235 -5.26 26.16 3.84
C CYS A 235 -4.90 25.07 4.85
N ILE A 236 -4.35 23.94 4.40
CA ILE A 236 -3.88 22.87 5.28
C ILE A 236 -2.87 23.40 6.30
N HIS A 237 -2.00 24.33 5.90
CA HIS A 237 -1.01 24.90 6.80
C HIS A 237 -1.60 25.99 7.72
N SER A 238 -2.51 26.82 7.21
CA SER A 238 -2.97 28.04 7.91
C SER A 238 -4.28 27.89 8.69
N LYS A 239 -5.17 26.97 8.30
CA LYS A 239 -6.56 26.87 8.83
C LYS A 239 -6.69 26.12 10.15
N HIS A 240 -5.58 25.78 10.79
CA HIS A 240 -5.61 25.38 12.18
C HIS A 240 -6.04 26.55 13.09
N LEU A 241 -6.71 26.23 14.20
CA LEU A 241 -6.96 27.22 15.26
C LEU A 241 -5.64 27.81 15.79
N ASP A 242 -5.73 28.99 16.39
CA ASP A 242 -4.59 29.65 17.02
C ASP A 242 -3.95 28.75 18.09
N ASN A 243 -2.61 28.79 18.15
CA ASN A 243 -1.79 27.95 19.03
C ASN A 243 -1.88 26.44 18.77
N CYS A 244 -2.48 25.99 17.67
CA CYS A 244 -2.38 24.59 17.27
C CYS A 244 -0.91 24.21 17.02
N PRO A 245 -0.38 23.15 17.66
CA PRO A 245 1.02 22.78 17.51
C PRO A 245 1.36 22.33 16.08
N TRP A 246 0.40 21.75 15.35
CA TRP A 246 0.58 21.37 13.93
C TRP A 246 0.73 22.57 12.99
N ARG A 247 0.16 23.73 13.34
CA ARG A 247 0.32 24.98 12.57
C ARG A 247 1.75 25.53 12.66
N LEU A 248 2.31 25.44 13.87
CA LEU A 248 3.63 25.99 14.18
C LEU A 248 4.74 25.01 13.76
N ASN A 249 4.47 23.72 13.92
CA ASN A 249 5.45 22.65 13.77
C ASN A 249 4.80 21.46 13.03
N PRO A 250 4.55 21.56 11.72
CA PRO A 250 4.15 20.40 10.95
C PRO A 250 5.24 19.32 11.02
N SER A 251 4.85 18.05 10.93
CA SER A 251 5.81 16.97 10.89
C SER A 251 6.69 17.11 9.66
N LYS A 252 8.02 16.97 9.83
CA LYS A 252 8.93 16.96 8.68
C LYS A 252 8.73 15.66 7.92
N ARG A 253 8.79 15.75 6.59
CA ARG A 253 8.73 14.58 5.70
C ARG A 253 9.83 13.56 6.02
N SER A 254 11.03 14.04 6.35
CA SER A 254 12.16 13.17 6.72
C SER A 254 11.92 12.42 8.03
N LEU A 255 11.22 13.02 9.01
CA LEU A 255 11.03 12.40 10.33
C LEU A 255 10.01 11.25 10.32
N SER A 256 9.10 11.22 9.34
CA SER A 256 8.19 10.08 9.16
C SER A 256 8.84 8.86 8.55
N TYR A 257 10.00 9.03 7.90
CA TYR A 257 10.62 8.02 7.06
C TYR A 257 12.11 7.79 7.31
N ASP A 258 12.74 8.53 8.23
CA ASP A 258 14.14 8.34 8.59
C ASP A 258 14.30 7.00 9.33
N ILE A 259 14.48 5.95 8.53
CA ILE A 259 15.08 4.69 8.92
C ILE A 259 16.38 4.95 9.69
N SER A 260 17.07 6.07 9.43
CA SER A 260 18.33 6.46 10.07
C SER A 260 18.25 6.72 11.58
N SER A 261 17.06 6.90 12.16
CA SER A 261 16.90 7.08 13.62
C SER A 261 16.34 5.86 14.33
N VAL A 262 15.84 4.87 13.58
CA VAL A 262 15.24 3.67 14.14
C VAL A 262 16.34 2.63 14.32
N ASN A 263 16.57 2.23 15.59
CA ASN A 263 17.42 1.11 16.02
C ASN A 263 17.72 0.11 14.89
N ASP A 264 18.95 0.13 14.35
CA ASP A 264 19.40 -0.67 13.21
C ASP A 264 18.99 -2.16 13.35
N SER A 265 19.03 -2.66 14.58
CA SER A 265 18.60 -4.02 14.93
C SER A 265 17.14 -4.31 14.56
N TYR A 266 16.25 -3.34 14.73
CA TYR A 266 14.83 -3.48 14.45
C TYR A 266 14.54 -3.55 12.96
N GLU A 267 15.16 -2.69 12.15
CA GLU A 267 14.98 -2.70 10.69
C GLU A 267 15.64 -3.93 10.05
N LEU A 268 16.81 -4.36 10.53
CA LEU A 268 17.41 -5.64 10.12
C LEU A 268 16.51 -6.83 10.50
N LYS A 269 15.87 -6.83 11.67
CA LYS A 269 14.90 -7.86 12.07
C LYS A 269 13.66 -7.88 11.18
N LYS A 270 13.13 -6.71 10.81
CA LYS A 270 12.02 -6.63 9.84
C LYS A 270 12.44 -7.19 8.49
N PHE A 271 13.57 -6.73 7.98
CA PHE A 271 14.11 -7.21 6.72
C PHE A 271 14.29 -8.74 6.72
N ALA A 272 14.88 -9.31 7.78
CA ALA A 272 14.99 -10.76 7.93
C ALA A 272 13.63 -11.46 7.87
N LYS A 273 12.61 -10.95 8.59
CA LYS A 273 11.25 -11.50 8.54
C LYS A 273 10.66 -11.47 7.12
N ARG A 274 10.89 -10.39 6.36
CA ARG A 274 10.44 -10.28 4.96
C ARG A 274 11.10 -11.36 4.11
N VAL A 275 12.43 -11.53 4.22
CA VAL A 275 13.18 -12.55 3.48
C VAL A 275 12.67 -13.96 3.80
N VAL A 276 12.51 -14.31 5.08
CA VAL A 276 11.99 -15.64 5.48
C VAL A 276 10.58 -15.87 4.93
N GLY A 277 9.69 -14.89 5.09
CA GLY A 277 8.30 -14.99 4.63
C GLY A 277 8.22 -15.19 3.12
N LEU A 278 8.98 -14.41 2.36
CA LEU A 278 9.04 -14.50 0.90
C LEU A 278 9.71 -15.81 0.44
N ALA A 279 10.83 -16.21 1.05
CA ALA A 279 11.54 -17.45 0.71
C ALA A 279 10.65 -18.69 0.93
N SER A 280 9.94 -18.76 2.07
CA SER A 280 9.01 -19.87 2.33
C SER A 280 7.85 -19.93 1.34
N MET A 281 7.47 -18.79 0.75
CA MET A 281 6.41 -18.74 -0.27
C MET A 281 6.86 -19.15 -1.65
N MET A 282 8.14 -18.96 -1.99
CA MET A 282 8.67 -19.34 -3.29
C MET A 282 8.51 -20.83 -3.60
N GLU A 283 8.63 -21.70 -2.59
CA GLU A 283 8.48 -23.15 -2.77
C GLU A 283 7.05 -23.55 -3.15
N SER A 284 6.05 -22.74 -2.73
CA SER A 284 4.62 -23.07 -2.87
C SER A 284 3.86 -22.25 -3.90
N CYS A 285 4.49 -21.22 -4.49
CA CYS A 285 3.84 -20.26 -5.38
C CYS A 285 4.61 -20.12 -6.70
N LYS A 286 4.14 -20.82 -7.76
CA LYS A 286 4.76 -20.74 -9.09
C LYS A 286 4.65 -19.34 -9.68
N GLY A 287 3.52 -18.67 -9.50
CA GLY A 287 3.33 -17.29 -9.97
C GLY A 287 4.35 -16.31 -9.38
N LEU A 288 4.60 -16.39 -8.06
CA LEU A 288 5.61 -15.56 -7.41
C LEU A 288 7.00 -15.80 -8.02
N LYS A 289 7.36 -17.07 -8.25
CA LYS A 289 8.63 -17.44 -8.88
C LYS A 289 8.79 -16.84 -10.28
N THR A 290 7.76 -16.90 -11.12
CA THR A 290 7.76 -16.28 -12.45
C THR A 290 8.00 -14.77 -12.38
N ILE A 291 7.27 -14.07 -11.52
CA ILE A 291 7.39 -12.62 -11.36
C ILE A 291 8.79 -12.25 -10.84
N LEU A 292 9.30 -13.00 -9.87
CA LEU A 292 10.62 -12.79 -9.29
C LEU A 292 11.76 -12.95 -10.31
N TYR A 293 11.61 -13.81 -11.32
CA TYR A 293 12.56 -13.89 -12.42
C TYR A 293 12.52 -12.66 -13.33
N GLN A 294 11.32 -12.13 -13.60
CA GLN A 294 11.16 -10.91 -14.40
C GLN A 294 11.80 -9.69 -13.72
N LEU A 295 11.64 -9.55 -12.40
CA LEU A 295 12.31 -8.51 -11.62
C LEU A 295 13.83 -8.56 -11.74
N VAL A 296 14.41 -9.76 -11.72
CA VAL A 296 15.87 -9.92 -11.83
C VAL A 296 16.35 -9.54 -13.23
N ALA A 297 15.60 -9.92 -14.27
CA ALA A 297 15.96 -9.63 -15.65
C ALA A 297 15.93 -8.13 -15.99
N GLY A 298 15.02 -7.36 -15.37
CA GLY A 298 14.87 -5.91 -15.62
C GLY A 298 15.80 -5.01 -14.80
N SER A 299 16.36 -5.48 -13.68
CA SER A 299 16.99 -4.63 -12.65
C SER A 299 18.53 -4.60 -12.67
N ASN A 300 19.15 -4.69 -13.85
CA ASN A 300 20.56 -5.09 -13.97
C ASN A 300 21.60 -4.19 -13.27
N ASP A 301 21.33 -2.91 -12.98
CA ASP A 301 22.39 -2.02 -12.45
C ASP A 301 22.20 -1.51 -11.01
N LYS A 302 20.97 -1.38 -10.48
CA LYS A 302 20.78 -0.65 -9.21
C LYS A 302 21.12 -1.44 -7.93
N PHE A 303 21.08 -2.79 -7.98
CA PHE A 303 21.26 -3.64 -6.80
C PHE A 303 22.55 -4.48 -6.82
N GLY A 304 23.28 -4.51 -7.94
CA GLY A 304 24.21 -5.60 -8.28
C GLY A 304 25.40 -5.81 -7.34
N THR A 305 26.08 -4.74 -6.91
CA THR A 305 27.26 -4.86 -6.04
C THR A 305 26.88 -5.18 -4.59
N ASN A 306 25.77 -4.62 -4.11
CA ASN A 306 25.42 -4.68 -2.70
C ASN A 306 24.63 -5.95 -2.33
N ILE A 307 23.98 -6.61 -3.29
CA ILE A 307 23.20 -7.83 -3.01
C ILE A 307 24.05 -8.98 -2.49
N ASN A 308 25.32 -9.07 -2.88
CA ASN A 308 26.22 -10.11 -2.39
C ASN A 308 26.54 -9.96 -0.91
N ALA A 309 26.66 -8.72 -0.41
CA ALA A 309 26.80 -8.46 1.03
C ALA A 309 25.55 -8.93 1.78
N VAL A 310 24.35 -8.63 1.25
CA VAL A 310 23.09 -9.09 1.86
C VAL A 310 22.97 -10.62 1.85
N LYS A 311 23.37 -11.30 0.78
CA LYS A 311 23.41 -12.77 0.76
C LYS A 311 24.37 -13.33 1.81
N GLN A 312 25.56 -12.74 1.92
CA GLN A 312 26.52 -13.13 2.96
C GLN A 312 25.92 -12.95 4.35
N TRP A 313 25.24 -11.83 4.59
CA TRP A 313 24.55 -11.56 5.84
C TRP A 313 23.43 -12.58 6.11
N CYS A 314 22.58 -12.88 5.13
CA CYS A 314 21.54 -13.91 5.26
C CYS A 314 22.11 -15.29 5.61
N ARG A 315 23.27 -15.66 5.04
CA ARG A 315 23.99 -16.90 5.39
C ARG A 315 24.49 -16.88 6.82
N LEU A 316 25.15 -15.80 7.24
CA LEU A 316 25.67 -15.65 8.61
C LEU A 316 24.57 -15.73 9.67
N LYS A 317 23.36 -15.24 9.35
CA LYS A 317 22.20 -15.27 10.24
C LYS A 317 21.31 -16.51 10.07
N ASN A 318 21.65 -17.43 9.16
CA ASN A 318 20.85 -18.62 8.83
C ASN A 318 19.39 -18.28 8.47
N ILE A 319 19.18 -17.21 7.69
CA ILE A 319 17.83 -16.70 7.35
C ILE A 319 17.21 -17.50 6.19
N ALA A 320 18.00 -17.84 5.18
CA ALA A 320 17.55 -18.61 4.03
C ALA A 320 18.74 -19.31 3.37
N GLU A 321 18.52 -20.51 2.85
CA GLU A 321 19.53 -21.23 2.07
C GLU A 321 19.72 -20.56 0.71
N THR A 322 20.95 -20.62 0.18
CA THR A 322 21.27 -19.98 -1.09
C THR A 322 20.93 -20.87 -2.26
N ASN A 323 19.66 -20.85 -2.65
CA ASN A 323 19.26 -21.20 -4.01
C ASN A 323 19.47 -19.99 -4.94
N GLY A 324 19.51 -20.21 -6.25
CA GLY A 324 19.65 -19.13 -7.25
C GLY A 324 18.47 -18.13 -7.26
N GLU A 325 17.42 -18.43 -6.49
CA GLU A 325 16.19 -17.66 -6.37
C GLU A 325 16.24 -16.64 -5.21
N LEU A 326 17.20 -16.77 -4.30
CA LEU A 326 17.36 -15.89 -3.15
C LEU A 326 17.60 -14.42 -3.55
N ASP A 327 18.21 -14.18 -4.70
CA ASP A 327 18.44 -12.83 -5.24
C ASP A 327 17.14 -12.06 -5.40
N SER A 328 16.14 -12.70 -6.01
CA SER A 328 14.85 -12.07 -6.26
C SER A 328 14.11 -11.82 -4.94
N VAL A 329 14.17 -12.77 -4.00
CA VAL A 329 13.61 -12.62 -2.65
C VAL A 329 14.22 -11.42 -1.95
N ILE A 330 15.55 -11.32 -1.96
CA ILE A 330 16.26 -10.20 -1.34
C ILE A 330 15.86 -8.89 -1.99
N LYS A 331 15.83 -8.80 -3.33
CA LYS A 331 15.41 -7.57 -4.03
C LYS A 331 14.00 -7.13 -3.63
N LEU A 332 13.05 -8.07 -3.62
CA LEU A 332 11.66 -7.79 -3.25
C LEU A 332 11.52 -7.41 -1.76
N ALA A 333 12.29 -8.06 -0.88
CA ALA A 333 12.35 -7.71 0.54
C ALA A 333 13.02 -6.35 0.78
N LEU A 334 14.02 -5.96 -0.03
CA LEU A 334 14.69 -4.66 0.06
C LEU A 334 13.74 -3.52 -0.32
N THR A 335 12.79 -3.77 -1.23
CA THR A 335 11.75 -2.80 -1.58
C THR A 335 10.57 -2.78 -0.59
N GLY A 336 10.65 -3.50 0.54
CA GLY A 336 9.65 -3.38 1.60
C GLY A 336 8.45 -4.31 1.51
N TRP A 337 8.41 -5.17 0.48
CA TRP A 337 7.31 -6.11 0.32
C TRP A 337 7.44 -7.30 1.27
N TYR A 338 6.31 -7.73 1.81
CA TYR A 338 6.20 -8.93 2.62
C TYR A 338 4.89 -9.67 2.31
N VAL A 339 4.83 -10.94 2.71
CA VAL A 339 3.64 -11.77 2.53
C VAL A 339 2.64 -11.41 3.62
N LYS A 340 1.56 -10.70 3.25
CA LYS A 340 0.46 -10.36 4.17
C LYS A 340 -0.46 -11.55 4.37
N PHE A 341 -0.87 -12.18 3.27
CA PHE A 341 -1.85 -13.24 3.28
C PHE A 341 -1.52 -14.30 2.23
N ASN A 342 -1.76 -15.55 2.59
CA ASN A 342 -1.49 -16.70 1.75
C ASN A 342 -2.72 -17.60 1.68
N SER A 343 -3.43 -17.55 0.56
CA SER A 343 -4.63 -18.35 0.30
C SER A 343 -4.29 -19.60 -0.53
N ARG A 344 -5.30 -20.44 -0.80
CA ARG A 344 -5.10 -21.60 -1.70
C ARG A 344 -4.81 -21.18 -3.14
N GLN A 345 -5.34 -20.05 -3.57
CA GLN A 345 -5.28 -19.60 -4.97
C GLN A 345 -4.37 -18.39 -5.17
N ASN A 346 -4.24 -17.54 -4.15
CA ASN A 346 -3.57 -16.25 -4.28
C ASN A 346 -2.62 -16.02 -3.11
N VAL A 347 -1.54 -15.27 -3.37
CA VAL A 347 -0.67 -14.66 -2.37
C VAL A 347 -0.88 -13.15 -2.44
N ILE A 348 -1.11 -12.51 -1.31
CA ILE A 348 -1.20 -11.06 -1.22
C ILE A 348 0.12 -10.57 -0.62
N LEU A 349 0.86 -9.81 -1.41
CA LEU A 349 2.00 -9.05 -0.93
C LEU A 349 1.51 -7.68 -0.45
N GLN A 350 2.13 -7.17 0.62
CA GLN A 350 1.90 -5.82 1.09
C GLN A 350 3.25 -5.13 1.33
N CYS A 351 3.35 -3.85 0.99
CA CYS A 351 4.48 -3.02 1.40
C CYS A 351 4.30 -2.59 2.87
N ASP A 352 5.31 -2.78 3.71
CA ASP A 352 5.25 -2.38 5.13
C ASP A 352 5.41 -0.87 5.38
N CYS A 353 5.75 -0.08 4.34
CA CYS A 353 5.78 1.38 4.42
C CYS A 353 4.48 2.02 3.93
N CYS A 354 4.10 1.82 2.66
CA CYS A 354 2.95 2.51 2.06
C CYS A 354 1.65 1.71 2.11
N GLY A 355 1.69 0.46 2.58
CA GLY A 355 0.51 -0.40 2.66
C GLY A 355 -0.04 -0.88 1.32
N SER A 356 0.59 -0.52 0.18
CA SER A 356 0.23 -1.01 -1.16
C SER A 356 0.15 -2.52 -1.16
N GLU A 357 -0.87 -3.06 -1.83
CA GLU A 357 -1.11 -4.50 -1.93
C GLU A 357 -1.04 -4.96 -3.38
N SER A 358 -0.39 -6.10 -3.62
CA SER A 358 -0.35 -6.76 -4.93
C SER A 358 -0.80 -8.21 -4.76
N ILE A 359 -1.75 -8.63 -5.59
CA ILE A 359 -2.33 -9.98 -5.56
C ILE A 359 -1.67 -10.83 -6.64
N ILE A 360 -1.09 -11.96 -6.23
CA ILE A 360 -0.35 -12.88 -7.09
C ILE A 360 -1.07 -14.23 -7.14
N PRO A 361 -1.58 -14.66 -8.31
CA PRO A 361 -2.11 -16.00 -8.53
C PRO A 361 -1.03 -17.07 -8.35
N LYS A 362 -1.30 -18.12 -7.57
CA LYS A 362 -0.34 -19.20 -7.26
C LYS A 362 -0.04 -20.12 -8.43
N ASP A 363 -1.05 -20.35 -9.26
CA ASP A 363 -0.99 -21.19 -10.45
C ASP A 363 -0.08 -20.61 -11.55
N GLY A 364 0.31 -19.33 -11.42
CA GLY A 364 1.06 -18.62 -12.45
C GLY A 364 0.21 -18.28 -13.65
N SER A 365 -1.12 -18.30 -13.53
CA SER A 365 -2.05 -17.93 -14.61
C SER A 365 -2.15 -16.42 -14.81
N ALA A 366 -1.44 -15.62 -13.99
CA ALA A 366 -1.24 -14.20 -14.25
C ALA A 366 -0.76 -14.07 -15.71
N GLN A 367 -1.63 -13.53 -16.55
CA GLN A 367 -1.45 -13.47 -17.99
C GLN A 367 -0.08 -12.86 -18.30
N ASN A 368 0.65 -13.46 -19.24
CA ASN A 368 2.01 -13.08 -19.66
C ASN A 368 2.16 -11.59 -20.06
N ASP A 369 1.07 -10.84 -20.15
CA ASP A 369 1.04 -9.43 -20.53
C ASP A 369 1.23 -8.46 -19.34
N TYR A 370 1.06 -8.90 -18.09
CA TYR A 370 1.30 -8.04 -16.92
C TYR A 370 2.72 -8.20 -16.39
N LEU A 371 3.59 -7.27 -16.78
CA LEU A 371 4.87 -7.06 -16.13
C LEU A 371 4.62 -6.40 -14.77
N PHE A 372 4.76 -7.15 -13.68
CA PHE A 372 4.70 -6.57 -12.35
C PHE A 372 5.97 -5.77 -12.08
N ASP A 373 5.83 -4.45 -12.04
CA ASP A 373 6.87 -3.58 -11.50
C ASP A 373 6.54 -3.26 -10.05
N PHE A 374 7.08 -4.06 -9.13
CA PHE A 374 6.90 -3.84 -7.69
C PHE A 374 7.51 -2.53 -7.20
N ILE A 375 8.35 -1.86 -7.98
CA ILE A 375 8.83 -0.52 -7.67
C ILE A 375 7.69 0.47 -7.97
N ASP A 376 7.03 0.34 -9.11
CA ASP A 376 5.93 1.22 -9.50
C ASP A 376 4.62 0.94 -8.74
N ASP A 377 4.40 -0.30 -8.27
CA ASP A 377 3.24 -0.68 -7.43
C ASP A 377 3.27 -0.02 -6.03
N HIS A 378 4.42 0.51 -5.61
CA HIS A 378 4.45 1.35 -4.42
C HIS A 378 3.67 2.63 -4.66
N ASN A 379 3.10 3.19 -3.59
CA ASN A 379 2.60 4.54 -3.68
C ASN A 379 3.79 5.51 -3.78
N PHE A 380 4.09 5.91 -5.02
CA PHE A 380 5.24 6.73 -5.41
C PHE A 380 5.35 8.04 -4.61
N HIS A 381 4.22 8.54 -4.08
CA HIS A 381 4.18 9.82 -3.38
C HIS A 381 4.68 9.76 -1.92
N TRP A 382 4.80 8.59 -1.32
CA TRP A 382 5.16 8.49 0.11
C TRP A 382 5.82 7.18 0.56
N CYS A 383 6.07 6.23 -0.33
CA CYS A 383 6.80 5.03 0.05
C CYS A 383 8.31 5.31 0.13
N CYS A 384 8.90 5.18 1.32
CA CYS A 384 10.34 5.41 1.50
C CYS A 384 11.22 4.42 0.72
N TYR A 385 10.69 3.27 0.27
CA TYR A 385 11.41 2.30 -0.56
C TYR A 385 11.67 2.75 -1.99
N VAL A 386 10.88 3.69 -2.50
CA VAL A 386 11.00 4.18 -3.89
C VAL A 386 11.27 5.67 -3.98
N GLN A 387 11.06 6.41 -2.90
CA GLN A 387 11.46 7.81 -2.83
C GLN A 387 12.94 7.93 -2.52
N LYS A 388 13.64 8.77 -3.30
CA LYS A 388 14.98 9.24 -2.95
C LYS A 388 14.83 10.43 -2.00
N GLU A 389 14.98 10.20 -0.70
CA GLU A 389 15.20 11.30 0.23
C GLU A 389 16.71 11.59 0.27
N SER A 390 17.10 12.86 0.14
CA SER A 390 18.51 13.28 0.17
C SER A 390 19.42 12.54 -0.85
N GLY A 391 18.83 12.08 -1.96
CA GLY A 391 19.54 11.39 -3.03
C GLY A 391 19.77 9.88 -2.80
N ARG A 392 19.37 9.32 -1.66
CA ARG A 392 19.51 7.90 -1.33
C ARG A 392 18.15 7.23 -1.20
N TYR A 393 18.08 5.95 -1.59
CA TYR A 393 16.90 5.13 -1.32
C TYR A 393 16.99 4.54 0.09
N SER A 394 15.86 4.31 0.74
CA SER A 394 15.85 3.62 2.05
C SER A 394 16.53 2.26 2.02
N PHE A 395 16.42 1.51 0.92
CA PHE A 395 17.11 0.23 0.80
C PHE A 395 18.63 0.41 0.80
N GLU A 396 19.17 1.53 0.33
CA GLU A 396 20.62 1.81 0.40
C GLU A 396 21.06 2.01 1.85
N THR A 397 20.22 2.63 2.69
CA THR A 397 20.49 2.74 4.14
C THR A 397 20.48 1.37 4.81
N LEU A 398 19.53 0.50 4.42
CA LEU A 398 19.48 -0.87 4.91
C LEU A 398 20.71 -1.69 4.49
N LEU A 399 21.25 -1.44 3.30
CA LEU A 399 22.51 -2.05 2.85
C LEU A 399 23.70 -1.59 3.70
N ASP A 400 23.74 -0.32 4.08
CA ASP A 400 24.76 0.20 5.00
C ASP A 400 24.66 -0.52 6.36
N PHE A 401 23.45 -0.69 6.91
CA PHE A 401 23.24 -1.44 8.16
C PHE A 401 23.67 -2.90 8.07
N VAL A 402 23.36 -3.57 6.96
CA VAL A 402 23.84 -4.93 6.70
C VAL A 402 25.36 -4.97 6.70
N GLN A 403 26.01 -4.00 6.06
CA GLN A 403 27.47 -3.96 5.97
C GLN A 403 28.12 -3.72 7.34
N VAL A 404 27.54 -2.86 8.18
CA VAL A 404 27.96 -2.64 9.56
C VAL A 404 27.84 -3.93 10.38
N ASP A 405 26.68 -4.60 10.36
CA ASP A 405 26.47 -5.83 11.12
C ASP A 405 27.38 -7.00 10.66
N ILE A 406 27.70 -7.09 9.36
CA ILE A 406 28.72 -8.05 8.87
C ILE A 406 30.09 -7.73 9.47
N ASN A 407 30.48 -6.45 9.53
CA ASN A 407 31.78 -6.05 10.03
C ASN A 407 31.90 -6.30 11.54
N ASP A 408 30.85 -6.01 12.31
CA ASP A 408 30.78 -6.28 13.75
C ASP A 408 30.87 -7.78 14.07
N GLN A 409 30.30 -8.64 13.22
CA GLN A 409 30.47 -10.08 13.37
C GLN A 409 31.91 -10.51 13.07
N LYS A 410 32.54 -9.96 12.03
CA LYS A 410 33.93 -10.29 11.69
C LYS A 410 34.91 -9.90 12.81
N THR A 411 34.74 -8.72 13.42
CA THR A 411 35.58 -8.28 14.54
C THR A 411 35.39 -9.19 15.75
N THR A 412 34.15 -9.54 16.08
CA THR A 412 33.83 -10.48 17.17
C THR A 412 34.51 -11.85 16.96
N PHE A 413 34.44 -12.42 15.75
CA PHE A 413 35.13 -13.69 15.45
C PHE A 413 36.66 -13.58 15.53
N GLN A 414 37.24 -12.46 15.08
CA GLN A 414 38.68 -12.23 15.18
C GLN A 414 39.14 -12.15 16.64
N ASP A 415 38.37 -11.50 17.50
CA ASP A 415 38.71 -11.32 18.91
C ASP A 415 38.53 -12.62 19.70
N VAL A 416 37.51 -13.42 19.41
CA VAL A 416 37.38 -14.79 19.92
C VAL A 416 38.56 -15.66 19.45
N GLY A 417 38.96 -15.56 18.18
CA GLY A 417 40.10 -16.29 17.64
C GLY A 417 41.43 -15.91 18.29
N LYS A 418 41.67 -14.62 18.57
CA LYS A 418 42.84 -14.14 19.33
C LYS A 418 42.83 -14.70 20.76
N SER A 419 41.68 -14.63 21.44
CA SER A 419 41.51 -15.14 22.80
C SER A 419 41.77 -16.64 22.88
N LEU A 420 41.28 -17.42 21.91
CA LEU A 420 41.51 -18.85 21.83
C LEU A 420 42.99 -19.19 21.60
N LYS A 421 43.67 -18.45 20.70
CA LYS A 421 45.12 -18.63 20.47
C LYS A 421 45.94 -18.34 21.72
N GLN A 422 45.60 -17.29 22.47
CA GLN A 422 46.26 -16.94 23.73
C GLN A 422 46.02 -18.01 24.80
N LEU A 423 44.82 -18.59 24.85
CA LEU A 423 44.51 -19.70 25.75
C LEU A 423 45.33 -20.95 25.39
N ILE A 424 45.39 -21.32 24.11
CA ILE A 424 46.19 -22.47 23.64
C ILE A 424 47.67 -22.29 23.95
N SER A 425 48.24 -21.09 23.75
CA SER A 425 49.64 -20.82 24.07
C SER A 425 49.92 -20.89 25.58
N SER A 426 48.95 -20.52 26.42
CA SER A 426 49.07 -20.62 27.88
C SER A 426 49.02 -22.08 28.38
N VAL A 427 48.26 -22.96 27.71
CA VAL A 427 48.16 -24.37 28.09
C VAL A 427 49.37 -25.19 27.60
N GLY A 428 49.92 -24.87 26.42
CA GLY A 428 51.08 -25.58 25.86
C GLY A 428 52.44 -25.24 26.49
N SER A 429 52.49 -24.35 27.48
CA SER A 429 53.70 -23.96 28.22
C SER A 429 53.75 -24.52 29.65
N VAL A 430 52.78 -25.36 30.01
CA VAL A 430 52.73 -26.18 31.24
C VAL A 430 53.10 -27.61 30.87
#